data_AF-A0A379T520-F1
#
_entry.id   AF-A0A379T520-F1
#
_cell.length_a   1.000
_cell.length_b   1.000
_cell.length_c   1.000
_cell.angle_alpha   90.00
_cell.angle_beta   90.00
_cell.angle_gamma   90.00
#
_symmetry.space_group_name_H-M   'P 1'
#
loop_
_entity.id
_entity.type
_entity.pdbx_description
1 polymer ?
#
loop_
_entity_poly.entity_id
_entity_poly.type
_entity_poly.pdbx_seq_one_letter_code
_entity_poly.pdbx_strand_id
1 'polypeptide(L)'
;MGLSPSPPAWDISGPVFFGFKGGKGVATAFGAIAPIGWDLTGVIAGTWLLTVLLSGYSSLGAIVSALIAPFYVWWFKPQFTFPVSMLSCLILLRHHDNIQRLWRRQETKIWTKLKKKREKESK
;
A
#
# COMPACT_ATOMS: atom_id res chain seq x y z
N MET A 1 18.35 51.90 11.19
CA MET A 1 18.54 51.26 9.87
C MET A 1 19.21 49.92 10.08
N GLY A 2 18.44 48.84 10.10
CA GLY A 2 18.95 47.47 10.21
C GLY A 2 18.01 46.57 9.43
N LEU A 3 18.39 46.26 8.20
CA LEU A 3 17.61 45.42 7.29
C LEU A 3 17.72 43.97 7.74
N SER A 4 16.62 43.34 8.15
CA SER A 4 16.59 41.87 8.27
C SER A 4 16.59 41.26 6.87
N PRO A 5 17.45 40.29 6.55
CA PRO A 5 17.37 39.62 5.26
C PRO A 5 16.09 38.78 5.20
N SER A 6 15.30 38.96 4.15
CA SER A 6 14.21 38.06 3.78
C SER A 6 14.80 36.70 3.38
N PRO A 7 14.24 35.57 3.86
CA PRO A 7 14.70 34.26 3.44
C PRO A 7 14.41 34.03 1.94
N PRO A 8 15.28 33.29 1.22
CA PRO A 8 15.18 33.12 -0.21
C PRO A 8 14.03 32.19 -0.64
N ALA A 9 13.36 32.54 -1.74
CA ALA A 9 12.13 31.95 -2.27
C ALA A 9 12.26 30.54 -2.89
N TRP A 10 13.35 29.81 -2.63
CA TRP A 10 13.59 28.47 -3.19
C TRP A 10 13.36 27.33 -2.20
N ASP A 11 12.80 27.59 -1.01
CA ASP A 11 12.37 26.53 -0.07
C ASP A 11 11.09 25.81 -0.54
N ILE A 12 11.04 25.50 -1.84
CA ILE A 12 10.14 24.53 -2.45
C ILE A 12 10.68 23.15 -2.09
N SER A 13 10.76 22.89 -0.79
CA SER A 13 10.82 21.56 -0.20
C SER A 13 9.50 20.85 -0.52
N GLY A 14 9.35 20.41 -1.77
CA GLY A 14 8.24 19.60 -2.25
C GLY A 14 8.76 18.27 -2.81
N PRO A 15 8.20 17.10 -2.45
CA PRO A 15 7.08 16.86 -1.56
C PRO A 15 7.54 16.15 -0.28
N VAL A 16 7.13 16.68 0.87
CA VAL A 16 6.19 16.03 1.79
C VAL A 16 6.03 14.49 1.57
N PHE A 17 7.11 13.73 1.74
CA PHE A 17 7.06 12.28 1.93
C PHE A 17 6.58 12.02 3.36
N PHE A 18 5.35 12.43 3.62
CA PHE A 18 4.63 12.06 4.84
C PHE A 18 4.75 10.55 5.01
N GLY A 19 5.13 10.14 6.22
CA GLY A 19 5.17 8.77 6.67
C GLY A 19 3.78 8.13 6.65
N PHE A 20 3.27 7.85 5.44
CA PHE A 20 1.98 7.24 5.18
C PHE A 20 2.07 5.73 5.43
N LYS A 21 2.13 5.39 6.71
CA LYS A 21 2.06 4.02 7.23
C LYS A 21 0.62 3.48 7.10
N GLY A 22 0.35 2.73 6.03
CA GLY A 22 -0.61 1.62 6.08
C GLY A 22 -1.68 1.50 4.99
N GLY A 23 -1.87 2.50 4.10
CA GLY A 23 -3.00 2.51 3.15
C GLY A 23 -2.66 2.59 1.65
N LYS A 24 -1.40 2.83 1.27
CA LYS A 24 -1.03 3.15 -0.13
C LYS A 24 -1.00 1.94 -1.07
N GLY A 25 -0.71 0.75 -0.57
CA GLY A 25 -0.53 -0.45 -1.41
C GLY A 25 -1.78 -0.82 -2.21
N VAL A 26 -2.96 -0.62 -1.62
CA VAL A 26 -4.24 -0.91 -2.30
C VAL A 26 -4.52 0.08 -3.40
N ALA A 27 -4.37 1.39 -3.15
CA ALA A 27 -4.62 2.40 -4.17
C ALA A 27 -3.65 2.27 -5.36
N THR A 28 -2.39 1.94 -5.10
CA THR A 28 -1.40 1.68 -6.16
C THR A 28 -1.67 0.36 -6.89
N ALA A 29 -2.04 -0.71 -6.19
CA ALA A 29 -2.39 -1.98 -6.81
C ALA A 29 -3.66 -1.86 -7.65
N PHE A 30 -4.72 -1.25 -7.12
CA PHE A 30 -5.93 -0.93 -7.88
C PHE A 30 -5.62 -0.07 -9.10
N GLY A 31 -4.83 1.00 -8.95
CA GLY A 31 -4.44 1.85 -10.08
C GLY A 31 -3.62 1.11 -11.15
N ALA A 32 -2.76 0.18 -10.76
CA ALA A 32 -1.94 -0.61 -11.68
C ALA A 32 -2.73 -1.74 -12.39
N ILE A 33 -3.78 -2.26 -11.77
CA ILE A 33 -4.54 -3.42 -12.27
C ILE A 33 -5.85 -2.99 -12.95
N ALA A 34 -6.40 -1.82 -12.62
CA ALA A 34 -7.61 -1.28 -13.26
C ALA A 34 -7.55 -1.24 -14.81
N PRO A 35 -6.41 -0.96 -15.47
CA PRO A 35 -6.32 -1.02 -16.93
C PRO A 35 -6.37 -2.45 -17.51
N ILE A 36 -6.08 -3.48 -16.71
CA ILE A 36 -5.95 -4.88 -17.14
C ILE A 36 -7.31 -5.57 -17.19
N GLY A 37 -8.26 -5.12 -16.37
CA GLY A 37 -9.65 -5.61 -16.35
C GLY A 37 -10.28 -5.60 -14.97
N TRP A 38 -11.59 -5.38 -14.93
CA TRP A 38 -12.38 -5.39 -13.68
C TRP A 38 -12.37 -6.76 -13.01
N ASP A 39 -12.35 -7.85 -13.78
CA ASP A 39 -12.32 -9.22 -13.24
C ASP A 39 -11.08 -9.45 -12.37
N LEU A 40 -9.90 -9.17 -12.92
CA LEU A 40 -8.62 -9.35 -12.23
C LEU A 40 -8.48 -8.40 -11.04
N THR A 41 -8.94 -7.16 -11.20
CA THR A 41 -8.98 -6.18 -10.10
C THR A 41 -9.86 -6.70 -8.96
N GLY A 42 -11.01 -7.29 -9.27
CA GLY A 42 -11.94 -7.86 -8.29
C GLY A 42 -11.35 -9.02 -7.50
N VAL A 43 -10.72 -10.01 -8.15
CA VAL A 43 -10.10 -11.14 -7.42
C VAL A 43 -8.89 -10.73 -6.59
N ILE A 44 -8.06 -9.79 -7.08
CA ILE A 44 -6.91 -9.29 -6.31
C ILE A 44 -7.37 -8.44 -5.12
N ALA A 45 -8.38 -7.58 -5.31
CA ALA A 45 -8.98 -6.83 -4.23
C ALA A 45 -9.67 -7.73 -3.20
N GLY A 46 -10.36 -8.77 -3.67
CA GLY A 46 -11.02 -9.77 -2.84
C GLY A 46 -10.03 -10.53 -1.97
N THR A 47 -8.92 -11.00 -2.55
CA THR A 47 -7.85 -11.67 -1.79
C THR A 47 -7.18 -10.75 -0.78
N TRP A 48 -6.94 -9.48 -1.15
CA TRP A 48 -6.45 -8.48 -0.20
C TRP A 48 -7.42 -8.31 0.98
N LEU A 49 -8.70 -8.05 0.68
CA LEU A 49 -9.74 -7.79 1.68
C LEU A 49 -9.91 -9.00 2.61
N LEU A 50 -9.99 -10.20 2.05
CA LEU A 50 -10.10 -11.44 2.81
C LEU A 50 -8.91 -11.62 3.76
N THR A 51 -7.68 -11.41 3.27
CA THR A 51 -6.47 -11.52 4.09
C THR A 51 -6.45 -10.49 5.21
N VAL A 52 -6.91 -9.26 4.94
CA VAL A 52 -7.00 -8.20 5.95
C VAL A 52 -8.07 -8.50 7.00
N LEU A 53 -9.21 -9.05 6.60
CA LEU A 53 -10.29 -9.44 7.52
C LEU A 53 -9.82 -10.57 8.46
N LEU A 54 -9.10 -11.56 7.92
CA LEU A 54 -8.59 -12.69 8.70
C LEU A 54 -7.43 -12.30 9.62
N SER A 55 -6.48 -11.51 9.12
CA SER A 55 -5.24 -11.21 9.86
C SER A 55 -5.29 -9.89 10.65
N GLY A 56 -6.10 -8.93 10.22
CA GLY A 56 -6.13 -7.56 10.73
C GLY A 56 -5.00 -6.66 10.23
N TYR A 57 -4.15 -7.14 9.31
CA TYR A 57 -2.96 -6.45 8.79
C TYR A 57 -3.09 -6.11 7.30
N SER A 58 -3.19 -4.81 6.97
CA SER A 58 -3.21 -4.28 5.59
C SER A 58 -1.95 -4.68 4.81
N SER A 59 -0.81 -4.65 5.51
CA SER A 59 0.52 -4.99 4.99
C SER A 59 0.62 -6.43 4.53
N LEU A 60 0.07 -7.37 5.32
CA LEU A 60 0.04 -8.79 4.99
C LEU A 60 -0.85 -9.05 3.77
N GLY A 61 -2.03 -8.43 3.71
CA GLY A 61 -2.92 -8.52 2.57
C GLY A 61 -2.23 -8.12 1.26
N ALA A 62 -1.43 -7.05 1.27
CA ALA A 62 -0.72 -6.59 0.08
C ALA A 62 0.35 -7.59 -0.39
N ILE A 63 1.08 -8.22 0.53
CA ILE A 63 2.10 -9.23 0.22
C ILE A 63 1.44 -10.48 -0.38
N VAL A 64 0.38 -10.98 0.25
CA VAL A 64 -0.36 -12.15 -0.24
C VAL A 64 -0.94 -11.88 -1.63
N SER A 65 -1.56 -10.72 -1.81
CA SER A 65 -2.16 -10.34 -3.09
C SER A 65 -1.10 -10.20 -4.19
N ALA A 66 0.06 -9.61 -3.88
CA ALA A 66 1.17 -9.50 -4.82
C ALA A 66 1.71 -10.89 -5.22
N LEU A 67 1.84 -11.83 -4.28
CA LEU A 67 2.31 -13.18 -4.56
C LEU A 67 1.33 -13.97 -5.45
N ILE A 68 0.03 -13.80 -5.24
CA ILE A 68 -1.01 -14.53 -6.00
C ILE A 68 -1.31 -13.85 -7.35
N ALA A 69 -1.10 -12.53 -7.48
CA ALA A 69 -1.35 -11.78 -8.71
C ALA A 69 -0.78 -12.40 -10.00
N PRO A 70 0.51 -12.79 -10.11
CA PRO A 70 1.03 -13.43 -11.32
C PRO A 70 0.36 -14.78 -11.60
N PHE A 71 -0.11 -15.48 -10.58
CA PHE A 71 -0.86 -16.74 -10.73
C PHE A 71 -2.23 -16.52 -11.35
N TYR A 72 -2.96 -15.49 -10.90
CA TYR A 72 -4.23 -15.10 -11.52
C TYR A 72 -4.05 -14.64 -12.97
N VAL A 73 -3.02 -13.83 -13.23
CA VAL A 73 -2.75 -13.35 -14.59
C VAL A 73 -2.36 -14.49 -15.52
N TRP A 74 -1.56 -15.44 -15.04
CA TRP A 74 -1.21 -16.63 -15.81
C TRP A 74 -2.45 -17.43 -16.23
N TRP A 75 -3.46 -17.54 -15.36
CA TRP A 75 -4.70 -18.26 -15.64
C TRP A 75 -5.62 -17.55 -16.65
N PHE A 76 -5.79 -16.24 -16.53
CA PHE A 76 -6.75 -15.48 -17.36
C PHE A 76 -6.12 -14.89 -18.63
N LYS A 77 -4.88 -14.38 -18.55
CA LYS A 77 -4.25 -13.55 -19.57
C LYS A 77 -2.72 -13.73 -19.53
N PRO A 78 -2.20 -14.89 -19.98
CA PRO A 78 -0.79 -15.25 -19.82
C PRO A 78 0.19 -14.24 -20.44
N GLN A 79 -0.20 -13.49 -21.47
CA GLN A 79 0.61 -12.43 -22.07
C GLN A 79 1.03 -11.31 -21.10
N PHE A 80 0.29 -11.08 -20.01
CA PHE A 80 0.63 -10.08 -18.99
C PHE A 80 1.38 -10.65 -17.78
N THR A 81 1.68 -11.96 -17.78
CA THR A 81 2.32 -12.63 -16.64
C THR A 81 3.69 -12.04 -16.33
N PHE A 82 4.50 -11.76 -17.36
CA PHE A 82 5.84 -11.22 -17.22
C PHE A 82 5.87 -9.79 -16.63
N PRO A 83 5.12 -8.80 -17.16
CA PRO A 83 5.08 -7.47 -16.56
C PRO A 83 4.46 -7.49 -15.15
N VAL A 84 3.46 -8.35 -14.89
CA VAL A 84 2.83 -8.45 -13.57
C VAL A 84 3.74 -9.14 -12.55
N SER A 85 4.54 -10.13 -12.96
CA SER A 85 5.52 -10.75 -12.07
C SER A 85 6.64 -9.78 -11.69
N MET A 86 7.13 -8.97 -12.64
CA MET A 86 8.07 -7.88 -12.35
C MET A 86 7.47 -6.86 -11.39
N LEU A 87 6.22 -6.44 -11.61
CA LEU A 87 5.53 -5.50 -10.72
C LEU A 87 5.32 -6.09 -9.33
N SER A 88 4.93 -7.37 -9.24
CA SER A 88 4.79 -8.10 -7.98
C SER A 88 6.10 -8.11 -7.20
N CYS A 89 7.22 -8.40 -7.86
CA CYS A 89 8.54 -8.35 -7.25
C CYS A 89 8.87 -6.94 -6.72
N LEU A 90 8.60 -5.89 -7.51
CA LEU A 90 8.80 -4.50 -7.10
C LEU A 90 7.92 -4.10 -5.90
N ILE A 91 6.68 -4.58 -5.85
CA ILE A 91 5.78 -4.39 -4.70
C ILE A 91 6.37 -5.08 -3.47
N LEU A 92 6.85 -6.33 -3.57
CA LEU A 92 7.47 -7.04 -2.46
C LEU A 92 8.71 -6.31 -1.93
N LEU A 93 9.57 -5.80 -2.81
CA LEU A 93 10.73 -4.99 -2.45
C LEU A 93 10.32 -3.70 -1.72
N ARG A 94 9.29 -3.00 -2.21
CA ARG A 94 8.76 -1.80 -1.53
C ARG A 94 8.09 -2.11 -0.19
N HIS A 95 7.64 -3.34 -0.01
CA HIS A 95 7.03 -3.82 1.23
C HIS A 95 8.04 -4.39 2.24
N HIS A 96 9.35 -4.41 1.97
CA HIS A 96 10.36 -4.92 2.91
C HIS A 96 10.27 -4.25 4.30
N ASP A 97 10.09 -2.92 4.34
CA ASP A 97 9.87 -2.18 5.59
C ASP A 97 8.61 -2.63 6.35
N ASN A 98 7.56 -2.98 5.61
CA ASN A 98 6.31 -3.48 6.18
C ASN A 98 6.48 -4.90 6.71
N ILE A 99 7.22 -5.76 6.00
CA ILE A 99 7.59 -7.11 6.45
C ILE A 99 8.42 -7.03 7.72
N GLN A 100 9.41 -6.13 7.78
CA GLN A 100 10.23 -5.94 8.97
C GLN A 100 9.42 -5.43 10.16
N ARG A 101 8.42 -4.54 9.94
CA ARG A 101 7.48 -4.10 10.99
C ARG A 101 6.53 -5.22 11.44
N LEU A 102 6.05 -6.06 10.52
CA LEU A 102 5.27 -7.27 10.82
C LEU A 102 6.07 -8.24 11.70
N TRP A 103 7.32 -8.53 11.32
CA TRP A 103 8.23 -9.41 12.07
C TRP A 103 8.46 -8.88 13.48
N ARG A 104 8.72 -7.58 13.63
CA ARG A 104 8.91 -6.93 14.93
C ARG A 104 7.62 -6.76 15.74
N ARG A 105 6.46 -7.24 15.23
CA ARG A 105 5.10 -7.01 15.79
C ARG A 105 4.78 -5.53 16.06
N GLN A 106 5.45 -4.63 15.33
CA GLN A 106 5.27 -3.18 15.41
C GLN A 106 4.16 -2.68 14.45
N GLU A 107 3.62 -3.56 13.61
CA GLU A 107 2.49 -3.23 12.74
C GLU A 107 1.21 -3.08 13.55
N THR A 108 0.59 -1.91 13.41
CA THR A 108 -0.66 -1.60 14.10
C THR A 108 -1.82 -2.19 13.32
N LYS A 109 -2.60 -3.05 13.97
CA LYS A 109 -3.83 -3.59 13.36
C LYS A 109 -4.75 -2.46 12.95
N ILE A 110 -5.39 -2.60 11.78
CA ILE A 110 -6.31 -1.58 11.24
C ILE A 110 -7.42 -1.27 12.24
N TRP A 111 -7.96 -2.31 12.89
CA TRP A 111 -8.99 -2.21 13.91
C TRP A 111 -8.59 -1.35 15.11
N THR A 112 -7.34 -1.44 15.57
CA THR A 112 -6.82 -0.64 16.69
C THR A 112 -6.73 0.85 16.33
N LYS A 113 -6.36 1.17 15.08
CA LYS A 113 -6.38 2.56 14.59
C LYS A 113 -7.81 3.12 14.52
N LEU A 114 -8.75 2.33 14.01
CA LEU A 114 -10.16 2.75 13.90
C LEU A 114 -10.79 3.01 15.27
N LYS A 115 -10.50 2.19 16.28
CA LYS A 115 -10.98 2.41 17.65
C LYS A 115 -10.46 3.74 18.23
N LYS A 116 -9.15 3.99 18.10
CA LYS A 116 -8.50 5.20 18.61
C LYS A 116 -8.99 6.48 17.92
N LYS A 117 -9.37 6.40 16.63
CA LYS A 117 -9.96 7.52 15.89
C LYS A 117 -11.36 7.87 16.44
N ARG A 118 -12.20 6.85 16.66
CA ARG A 118 -13.57 7.00 17.20
C ARG A 118 -13.57 7.63 18.59
N GLU A 119 -12.62 7.23 19.45
CA GLU A 119 -12.45 7.81 20.79
C GLU A 119 -12.00 9.27 20.77
N LYS A 120 -11.27 9.71 19.73
CA LYS A 120 -10.86 11.10 19.54
C LYS A 120 -11.98 12.00 19.00
N GLU A 121 -12.88 11.46 18.19
CA GLU A 121 -14.03 12.21 17.66
C GLU A 121 -15.17 12.36 18.68
N SER A 122 -15.21 11.47 19.67
CA SER A 122 -16.19 11.49 20.76
C SER A 122 -15.78 12.37 21.95
N LYS A 123 -14.63 13.04 21.89
CA LYS A 123 -14.03 13.82 22.99
C LYS A 123 -13.79 15.25 22.55
#